data_AF-A0A1T4QKY8-F1
#
_entry.id   AF-A0A1T4QKY8-F1
#
_cell.length_a   1.000
_cell.length_b   1.000
_cell.length_c   1.000
_cell.angle_alpha   90.00
_cell.angle_beta   90.00
_cell.angle_gamma   90.00
#
_symmetry.space_group_name_H-M   'P 1'
#
loop_
_entity.id
_entity.type
_entity.pdbx_description
1 polymer ?
#
loop_
_entity_poly.entity_id
_entity_poly.type
_entity_poly.pdbx_seq_one_letter_code
_entity_poly.pdbx_strand_id
1 'polypeptide(L)'
;MSLNTDQRQALLISLLRQHLKGELSQGALLKQLRKDVLGFSQTRYAELVGISRRTLTDIEQNKGGQTQSVINKVFKPFGLQMGLIPIQPHIASYLLNEKAESAVTPT
;
A
#
# COMPACT_ATOMS: atom_id res chain seq x y z
N MET A 1 -11.63 7.84 -18.21
CA MET A 1 -12.17 8.70 -17.13
C MET A 1 -11.08 8.87 -16.08
N SER A 2 -10.75 10.10 -15.68
CA SER A 2 -9.80 10.36 -14.58
C SER A 2 -10.57 10.43 -13.27
N LEU A 3 -10.10 9.77 -12.22
CA LEU A 3 -10.72 9.84 -10.90
C LEU A 3 -10.58 11.26 -10.33
N ASN A 4 -11.65 11.78 -9.73
CA ASN A 4 -11.59 13.02 -8.95
C ASN A 4 -10.87 12.80 -7.60
N THR A 5 -10.59 13.87 -6.87
CA THR A 5 -9.81 13.81 -5.62
C THR A 5 -10.43 12.87 -4.58
N ASP A 6 -11.74 12.94 -4.36
CA ASP A 6 -12.44 12.13 -3.35
C ASP A 6 -12.42 10.65 -3.72
N GLN A 7 -12.60 10.33 -5.01
CA GLN A 7 -12.52 8.97 -5.52
C GLN A 7 -11.11 8.38 -5.36
N ARG A 8 -10.06 9.18 -5.56
CA ARG A 8 -8.68 8.74 -5.33
C ARG A 8 -8.41 8.45 -3.86
N GLN A 9 -8.90 9.31 -2.97
CA GLN A 9 -8.75 9.10 -1.53
C GLN A 9 -9.52 7.85 -1.08
N ALA A 10 -10.76 7.66 -1.54
CA ALA A 10 -11.54 6.48 -1.23
C ALA A 10 -10.85 5.19 -1.74
N LEU A 11 -10.29 5.23 -2.94
CA LEU A 11 -9.53 4.11 -3.51
C LEU A 11 -8.28 3.81 -2.67
N LEU A 12 -7.49 4.82 -2.32
CA LEU A 12 -6.31 4.67 -1.46
C LEU A 12 -6.68 3.97 -0.14
N ILE A 13 -7.73 4.45 0.54
CA ILE A 13 -8.20 3.86 1.81
C ILE A 13 -8.65 2.41 1.61
N SER A 14 -9.38 2.12 0.54
CA SER A 14 -9.84 0.76 0.22
C SER A 14 -8.67 -0.19 0.02
N LEU A 15 -7.67 0.21 -0.77
CA LEU A 15 -6.51 -0.62 -1.06
C LEU A 15 -5.65 -0.87 0.17
N LEU A 16 -5.47 0.14 1.04
CA LEU A 16 -4.76 -0.01 2.31
C LEU A 16 -5.48 -0.98 3.24
N ARG A 17 -6.81 -0.91 3.34
CA ARG A 17 -7.58 -1.86 4.15
C ARG A 17 -7.42 -3.29 3.66
N GLN A 18 -7.48 -3.53 2.35
CA GLN A 18 -7.25 -4.85 1.76
C GLN A 18 -5.83 -5.34 2.06
N HIS A 19 -4.83 -4.47 1.95
CA HIS A 19 -3.45 -4.82 2.25
C HIS A 19 -3.26 -5.20 3.72
N LEU A 20 -3.78 -4.41 4.66
CA LEU A 20 -3.69 -4.67 6.09
C LEU A 20 -4.45 -5.94 6.52
N LYS A 21 -5.49 -6.33 5.78
CA LYS A 21 -6.21 -7.60 5.95
C LYS A 21 -5.51 -8.80 5.29
N GLY A 22 -4.36 -8.60 4.66
CA GLY A 22 -3.63 -9.65 3.94
C GLY A 22 -4.28 -10.09 2.63
N GLU A 23 -5.30 -9.36 2.14
CA GLU A 23 -6.00 -9.66 0.88
C GLU A 23 -5.23 -9.16 -0.34
N LEU A 24 -4.35 -8.17 -0.14
CA LEU A 24 -3.56 -7.53 -1.18
C LEU A 24 -2.07 -7.53 -0.82
N SER A 25 -1.22 -7.97 -1.72
CA SER A 25 0.23 -7.94 -1.48
C SER A 25 0.80 -6.52 -1.60
N GLN A 26 1.98 -6.26 -1.02
CA GLN A 26 2.65 -4.96 -1.13
C GLN A 26 2.91 -4.56 -2.59
N GLY A 27 3.37 -5.50 -3.42
CA GLY A 27 3.60 -5.28 -4.85
C GLY A 27 2.32 -4.96 -5.62
N ALA A 28 1.24 -5.67 -5.34
CA ALA A 28 -0.06 -5.43 -5.96
C ALA A 28 -0.64 -4.07 -5.56
N LEU A 29 -0.52 -3.71 -4.27
CA LEU A 29 -0.87 -2.39 -3.75
C LEU A 29 -0.12 -1.28 -4.51
N LEU A 30 1.21 -1.36 -4.61
CA LEU A 30 2.02 -0.36 -5.31
C LEU A 30 1.58 -0.21 -6.78
N LYS A 31 1.32 -1.33 -7.45
CA LYS A 31 0.89 -1.35 -8.86
C LYS A 31 -0.47 -0.66 -9.05
N GLN A 32 -1.44 -0.92 -8.18
CA GLN A 32 -2.76 -0.29 -8.23
C GLN A 32 -2.67 1.20 -7.90
N LEU A 33 -1.93 1.58 -6.85
CA LEU A 33 -1.73 2.99 -6.53
C LEU A 33 -1.09 3.75 -7.70
N ARG A 34 -0.06 3.18 -8.33
CA ARG A 34 0.58 3.80 -9.50
C ARG A 34 -0.39 3.98 -10.67
N LYS A 35 -1.16 2.93 -11.00
CA LYS A 35 -2.05 2.94 -12.17
C LYS A 35 -3.32 3.75 -11.93
N ASP A 36 -3.97 3.52 -10.81
CA ASP A 36 -5.34 3.94 -10.60
C ASP A 36 -5.41 5.28 -9.85
N VAL A 37 -4.43 5.57 -8.97
CA VAL A 37 -4.37 6.87 -8.25
C VAL A 37 -3.57 7.91 -9.04
N LEU A 38 -2.41 7.54 -9.60
CA LEU A 38 -1.57 8.48 -10.36
C LEU A 38 -1.76 8.42 -11.88
N GLY A 39 -2.23 7.30 -12.43
CA GLY A 39 -2.33 7.15 -13.89
C GLY A 39 -0.98 6.95 -14.58
N PHE A 40 0.05 6.48 -13.87
CA PHE A 40 1.42 6.47 -14.40
C PHE A 40 1.80 5.12 -15.01
N SER A 41 2.54 5.16 -16.11
CA SER A 41 3.25 3.99 -16.63
C SER A 41 4.36 3.57 -15.65
N GLN A 42 4.83 2.34 -15.79
CA GLN A 42 5.90 1.83 -14.94
C GLN A 42 7.21 2.62 -15.15
N THR A 43 7.55 2.95 -16.40
CA THR A 43 8.72 3.77 -16.73
C THR A 43 8.65 5.15 -16.06
N ARG A 44 7.53 5.87 -16.24
CA ARG A 44 7.33 7.21 -15.66
C ARG A 44 7.42 7.21 -14.13
N TYR A 45 6.85 6.18 -13.50
CA TYR A 45 6.88 6.08 -12.04
C TYR A 45 8.26 5.73 -11.51
N ALA A 46 9.00 4.83 -12.19
CA ALA A 46 10.36 4.48 -11.83
C ALA A 46 11.29 5.70 -11.90
N GLU A 47 11.14 6.54 -12.92
CA GLU A 47 11.84 7.83 -13.05
C GLU A 47 11.47 8.78 -11.91
N LEU A 48 10.18 8.96 -11.62
CA LEU A 48 9.69 9.82 -10.53
C LEU A 48 10.33 9.47 -9.19
N VAL A 49 10.36 8.18 -8.85
CA VAL A 49 10.90 7.69 -7.57
C VAL A 49 12.39 7.37 -7.66
N GLY A 50 13.04 7.62 -8.79
CA GLY A 50 14.48 7.45 -9.00
C GLY A 50 14.97 6.02 -8.76
N ILE A 51 14.33 5.02 -9.35
CA ILE A 51 14.79 3.61 -9.37
C ILE A 51 14.76 3.07 -10.80
N SER A 52 15.38 1.91 -11.05
CA SER A 52 15.26 1.26 -12.36
C SER A 52 13.85 0.74 -12.58
N ARG A 53 13.38 0.74 -13.85
CA ARG A 53 12.09 0.11 -14.21
C ARG A 53 12.05 -1.37 -13.81
N ARG A 54 13.17 -2.07 -13.92
CA ARG A 54 13.30 -3.49 -13.51
C ARG A 54 13.07 -3.65 -12.02
N THR A 55 13.69 -2.80 -11.19
CA THR A 55 13.47 -2.79 -9.74
C THR A 55 12.00 -2.57 -9.40
N LEU A 56 11.33 -1.63 -10.07
CA LEU A 56 9.89 -1.42 -9.89
C LEU A 56 9.07 -2.66 -10.29
N THR A 57 9.40 -3.33 -11.40
CA THR A 57 8.77 -4.61 -11.80
C THR A 57 8.93 -5.67 -10.74
N ASP A 58 10.14 -5.83 -10.21
CA ASP A 58 10.42 -6.84 -9.20
C ASP A 58 9.59 -6.56 -7.93
N ILE A 59 9.53 -5.30 -7.46
CA ILE A 59 8.66 -4.89 -6.34
C ILE A 59 7.18 -5.20 -6.63
N GLU A 60 6.66 -4.78 -7.78
CA GLU A 60 5.24 -4.97 -8.15
C GLU A 60 4.86 -6.45 -8.31
N GLN A 61 5.83 -7.32 -8.58
CA GLN A 61 5.66 -8.77 -8.66
C GLN A 61 5.98 -9.49 -7.35
N ASN A 62 6.32 -8.77 -6.27
CA ASN A 62 6.80 -9.30 -4.99
C ASN A 62 8.04 -10.20 -5.16
N LYS A 63 8.93 -9.84 -6.09
CA LYS A 63 10.19 -10.54 -6.38
C LYS A 63 11.39 -9.82 -5.77
N GLY A 64 12.27 -10.60 -5.15
CA GLY A 64 13.51 -10.12 -4.54
C GLY A 64 13.29 -9.38 -3.22
N GLY A 65 14.34 -9.35 -2.39
CA GLY A 65 14.36 -8.57 -1.15
C GLY A 65 14.88 -7.17 -1.43
N GLN A 66 13.99 -6.19 -1.54
CA GLN A 66 14.39 -4.78 -1.59
C GLN A 66 14.63 -4.25 -0.18
N THR A 67 15.57 -3.32 -0.05
CA THR A 67 15.82 -2.67 1.23
C THR A 67 14.61 -1.82 1.67
N GLN A 68 14.45 -1.62 2.97
CA GLN A 68 13.40 -0.76 3.50
C GLN A 68 13.45 0.66 2.91
N SER A 69 14.67 1.17 2.65
CA SER A 69 14.88 2.47 2.01
C SER A 69 14.28 2.53 0.59
N VAL A 70 14.46 1.48 -0.22
CA VAL A 70 13.86 1.40 -1.56
C VAL A 70 12.34 1.32 -1.48
N ILE A 71 11.80 0.53 -0.56
CA ILE A 71 10.35 0.43 -0.37
C ILE A 71 9.76 1.77 0.08
N ASN A 72 10.37 2.44 1.07
CA ASN A 72 9.96 3.77 1.49
C ASN A 72 9.98 4.76 0.32
N LYS A 73 11.01 4.69 -0.53
CA LYS A 73 11.13 5.55 -1.72
C LYS A 73 9.96 5.39 -2.69
N VAL A 74 9.53 4.15 -2.97
CA VAL A 74 8.43 3.89 -3.91
C VAL A 74 7.05 4.19 -3.33
N PHE A 75 6.90 4.27 -2.01
CA PHE A 75 5.63 4.60 -1.34
C PHE A 75 5.50 6.08 -0.94
N LYS A 76 6.61 6.81 -0.87
CA LYS A 76 6.65 8.25 -0.54
C LYS A 76 5.69 9.13 -1.34
N PRO A 77 5.50 8.95 -2.67
CA PRO A 77 4.54 9.77 -3.44
C PRO A 77 3.09 9.65 -2.98
N PHE A 78 2.74 8.59 -2.24
CA PHE A 78 1.41 8.36 -1.68
C PHE A 78 1.29 8.80 -0.21
N GLY A 79 2.34 9.41 0.36
CA GLY A 79 2.39 9.71 1.79
C GLY A 79 2.54 8.46 2.66
N LEU A 80 3.04 7.36 2.09
CA LEU A 80 3.16 6.07 2.76
C LEU A 80 4.63 5.74 3.06
N GLN A 81 4.86 5.03 4.16
CA GLN A 81 6.15 4.49 4.56
C GLN A 81 5.97 3.09 5.17
N MET A 82 7.03 2.30 5.17
CA MET A 82 7.06 0.99 5.82
C MET A 82 6.97 1.15 7.35
N GLY A 83 6.25 0.24 7.98
CA GLY A 83 6.08 0.17 9.44
C GLY A 83 5.71 -1.24 9.90
N LEU A 84 5.58 -1.41 11.20
CA LEU A 84 5.13 -2.68 11.79
C LEU A 84 3.60 -2.80 11.67
N ILE A 85 3.15 -4.00 11.32
CA ILE A 85 1.74 -4.38 11.30
C ILE A 85 1.58 -5.76 11.95
N PRO A 86 0.39 -6.10 12.48
CA PRO A 86 0.14 -7.45 12.96
C PRO A 86 0.34 -8.48 11.84
N ILE A 87 0.97 -9.61 12.17
CA ILE A 87 1.15 -10.73 11.24
C ILE A 87 -0.21 -11.40 10.98
N GLN A 88 -1.06 -11.47 11.99
CA GLN A 88 -2.38 -12.07 11.87
C GLN A 88 -3.42 -11.05 11.38
N PRO A 89 -4.07 -11.29 10.22
CA PRO A 89 -5.07 -10.38 9.65
C PRO A 89 -6.25 -10.02 10.55
N HIS A 90 -6.65 -10.93 11.45
CA HIS A 90 -7.75 -10.68 12.38
C HIS A 90 -7.39 -9.60 13.42
N ILE A 91 -6.12 -9.53 13.85
CA ILE A 91 -5.65 -8.46 14.76
C ILE A 91 -5.66 -7.12 14.03
N ALA A 92 -5.17 -7.08 12.78
CA ALA A 92 -5.24 -5.87 11.96
C ALA A 92 -6.70 -5.42 11.73
N SER A 93 -7.61 -6.37 11.49
CA SER A 93 -9.04 -6.10 11.32
C SER A 93 -9.67 -5.54 12.60
N TYR A 94 -9.27 -6.04 13.77
CA TYR A 94 -9.69 -5.51 15.07
C TYR A 94 -9.23 -4.06 15.25
N LEU A 95 -7.95 -3.77 15.02
CA LEU A 95 -7.38 -2.41 15.12
C LEU A 95 -8.03 -1.41 14.15
N LEU A 96 -8.45 -1.84 12.96
CA LEU A 96 -9.11 -0.97 11.98
C LEU A 96 -10.58 -0.65 12.35
N ASN A 97 -11.16 -1.39 13.29
CA ASN A 97 -12.58 -1.36 13.65
C ASN A 97 -12.82 -0.79 15.07
N GLU A 98 -12.01 0.16 15.56
CA GLU A 98 -12.03 0.78 16.92
C GLU A 98 -13.39 1.24 17.50
N LYS A 99 -14.52 1.08 16.78
CA LYS A 99 -15.85 1.04 17.41
C LYS A 99 -16.17 -0.25 18.20
N ALA A 100 -15.26 -1.23 18.25
CA ALA A 100 -15.45 -2.48 19.00
C ALA A 100 -14.85 -2.47 20.42
N GLU A 101 -14.28 -1.36 20.89
CA GLU A 101 -13.58 -1.28 22.18
C GLU A 101 -14.49 -0.96 23.38
N SER A 102 -15.82 -0.96 23.21
CA SER A 102 -16.76 -0.89 24.34
C SER A 102 -17.11 -2.24 24.96
N ALA A 103 -16.50 -3.36 24.55
CA ALA A 103 -16.92 -4.67 25.05
C ALA A 103 -15.83 -5.74 25.14
N VAL A 104 -14.61 -5.45 25.60
CA VAL A 104 -13.80 -6.49 26.27
C VAL A 104 -12.93 -5.88 27.37
N THR A 105 -13.39 -5.95 28.62
CA THR A 105 -12.48 -5.99 29.78
C THR A 105 -11.80 -7.37 29.80
N PRO A 106 -10.46 -7.45 29.72
CA PRO A 106 -9.78 -8.71 29.97
C PRO A 106 -9.81 -9.01 31.47
N THR A 107 -10.48 -10.10 31.82
CA THR A 107 -10.39 -10.77 33.13
C THR A 107 -9.16 -11.66 33.17
#